data_AF-A0A093IP67-F1
#
_entry.id   AF-A0A093IP67-F1
#
_cell.length_a   1.000
_cell.length_b   1.000
_cell.length_c   1.000
_cell.angle_alpha   90.00
_cell.angle_beta   90.00
_cell.angle_gamma   90.00
#
_symmetry.space_group_name_H-M   'P 1'
#
loop_
_entity.id
_entity.type
_entity.pdbx_description
1 polymer ?
#
loop_
_entity_poly.entity_id
_entity_poly.type
_entity_poly.pdbx_seq_one_letter_code
_entity_poly.pdbx_strand_id
1 'polypeptide(L)'
;RVECIICYSSYDLCGRLPRRLYCGHTFCQACLKHLDAVANEQRWIPCPQCRQNTPTPRGGVAMLDLDLATFLAVKADKEHPRV
;
A
#
# COMPACT_ATOMS: atom_id res chain seq x y z
N ARG A 1 -5.29 -3.78 15.25
CA ARG A 1 -5.46 -4.45 13.94
C ARG A 1 -4.96 -3.48 12.88
N VAL A 2 -4.09 -3.92 11.96
CA VAL A 2 -3.53 -3.04 10.93
C VAL A 2 -4.40 -3.09 9.68
N GLU A 3 -5.02 -1.96 9.33
CA GLU A 3 -6.05 -1.86 8.28
C GLU A 3 -5.77 -0.67 7.35
N CYS A 4 -6.27 -0.77 6.12
CA CYS A 4 -6.13 0.31 5.16
C CYS A 4 -7.20 1.37 5.36
N ILE A 5 -6.82 2.65 5.43
CA ILE A 5 -7.77 3.76 5.67
C ILE A 5 -8.68 4.08 4.48
N ILE A 6 -8.43 3.50 3.30
CA ILE A 6 -9.26 3.70 2.10
C ILE A 6 -10.44 2.70 2.09
N CYS A 7 -10.14 1.41 2.24
CA CYS A 7 -11.14 0.35 2.13
C CYS A 7 -11.53 -0.29 3.47
N TYR A 8 -10.94 0.16 4.57
CA TYR A 8 -11.15 -0.36 5.94
C TYR A 8 -10.97 -1.87 6.08
N SER A 9 -10.31 -2.50 5.10
CA SER A 9 -9.98 -3.93 5.14
C SER A 9 -8.62 -4.13 5.79
N SER A 10 -8.47 -5.22 6.52
CA SER A 10 -7.17 -5.63 7.07
C SER A 10 -6.14 -5.88 5.97
N TYR A 11 -4.90 -5.55 6.27
CA TYR A 11 -3.78 -5.93 5.41
C TYR A 11 -3.63 -7.46 5.37
N ASP A 12 -3.15 -7.97 4.25
CA ASP A 12 -2.83 -9.38 4.07
C ASP A 12 -1.56 -9.56 3.25
N LEU A 13 -1.09 -10.80 3.16
CA LEU A 13 0.18 -11.15 2.51
C LEU A 13 0.05 -11.44 1.01
N CYS A 14 -1.13 -11.19 0.42
CA CYS A 14 -1.42 -11.55 -0.97
C CYS A 14 -1.81 -10.31 -1.77
N GLY A 15 -3.02 -9.80 -1.57
CA GLY A 15 -3.62 -8.73 -2.38
C GLY A 15 -3.59 -7.37 -1.70
N ARG A 16 -3.60 -7.34 -0.37
CA ARG A 16 -3.64 -6.12 0.46
C ARG A 16 -2.35 -5.97 1.26
N LEU A 17 -1.21 -6.09 0.59
CA LEU A 17 0.08 -5.76 1.20
C LEU A 17 0.14 -4.26 1.56
N PRO A 18 0.73 -3.89 2.71
CA PRO A 18 0.87 -2.49 3.13
C PRO A 18 2.01 -1.82 2.35
N ARG A 19 1.66 -1.08 1.29
CA ARG A 19 2.62 -0.36 0.43
C ARG A 19 2.75 1.08 0.90
N ARG A 20 3.99 1.56 0.95
CA ARG A 20 4.33 2.92 1.38
C ARG A 20 4.55 3.81 0.16
N LEU A 21 3.89 4.96 0.14
CA LEU A 21 4.11 6.02 -0.84
C LEU A 21 5.37 6.83 -0.50
N TYR A 22 5.87 7.64 -1.44
CA TYR A 22 7.08 8.45 -1.24
C TYR A 22 6.98 9.40 -0.03
N CYS A 23 5.77 9.90 0.23
CA CYS A 23 5.46 10.75 1.38
C CYS A 23 5.48 10.02 2.74
N GLY A 24 5.69 8.70 2.76
CA GLY A 24 5.72 7.88 3.98
C GLY A 24 4.38 7.29 4.40
N HIS A 25 3.26 7.70 3.80
CA HIS A 25 1.94 7.13 4.13
C HIS A 25 1.73 5.74 3.52
N THR A 26 1.03 4.88 4.26
CA THR A 26 0.83 3.46 3.92
C THR A 26 -0.62 3.17 3.56
N PHE A 27 -0.82 2.42 2.47
CA PHE A 27 -2.13 1.98 1.99
C PHE A 27 -2.03 0.56 1.42
N CYS A 28 -3.16 -0.13 1.25
CA CYS A 28 -3.10 -1.49 0.72
C CYS A 28 -2.84 -1.47 -0.79
N GLN A 29 -2.08 -2.45 -1.27
CA GLN A 29 -1.74 -2.59 -2.68
C GLN A 29 -2.97 -2.56 -3.60
N ALA A 30 -4.08 -3.19 -3.20
CA ALA A 30 -5.32 -3.18 -3.97
C ALA A 30 -5.87 -1.76 -4.18
N CYS A 31 -5.92 -0.93 -3.13
CA CYS A 31 -6.39 0.45 -3.24
C CYS A 31 -5.42 1.31 -4.07
N LEU A 32 -4.12 1.15 -3.88
CA LEU A 32 -3.13 1.91 -4.66
C LEU A 32 -3.21 1.58 -6.16
N LYS A 33 -3.55 0.34 -6.55
CA LYS A 33 -3.82 -0.01 -7.96
C LYS A 33 -5.00 0.76 -8.55
N HIS A 34 -6.00 1.11 -7.75
CA HIS A 34 -7.15 1.88 -8.21
C HIS A 34 -6.83 3.39 -8.28
N LEU A 35 -5.81 3.85 -7.56
CA LEU A 35 -5.34 5.23 -7.57
C LEU A 35 -4.21 5.50 -8.57
N ASP A 36 -3.64 4.45 -9.18
CA ASP A 36 -2.59 4.56 -10.19
C ASP A 36 -3.16 5.22 -11.45
N ALA A 37 -2.83 6.50 -11.63
CA ALA A 37 -3.36 7.35 -12.69
C ALA A 37 -2.29 7.65 -13.74
N VAL A 38 -2.69 7.77 -15.00
CA VAL A 38 -1.81 8.19 -16.10
C VAL A 38 -1.97 9.70 -16.31
N ALA A 39 -0.86 10.44 -16.27
CA ALA A 39 -0.78 11.85 -16.61
C ALA A 39 0.53 12.15 -17.36
N ASN A 40 0.45 12.84 -18.49
CA ASN A 40 1.60 13.16 -19.36
C ASN A 40 2.46 11.93 -19.69
N GLU A 41 1.82 10.84 -20.12
CA GLU A 41 2.48 9.56 -20.47
C GLU A 41 3.22 8.87 -19.31
N GLN A 42 3.09 9.39 -18.08
CA GLN A 42 3.70 8.87 -16.86
C GLN A 42 2.63 8.45 -15.87
N ARG A 43 2.95 7.46 -15.03
CA ARG A 43 2.04 6.97 -14.00
C ARG A 43 2.38 7.56 -12.64
N TRP A 44 1.34 7.98 -11.93
CA TRP A 44 1.44 8.63 -10.63
C TRP A 44 0.35 8.14 -9.71
N ILE A 45 0.68 8.05 -8.43
CA ILE A 45 -0.26 7.72 -7.37
C ILE A 45 -0.35 8.92 -6.42
N PRO A 46 -1.47 9.66 -6.41
CA PRO A 46 -1.68 10.75 -5.46
C PRO A 46 -1.96 10.17 -4.07
N CYS A 47 -1.28 10.67 -3.04
CA CYS A 47 -1.55 10.27 -1.67
C CYS A 47 -2.93 10.79 -1.20
N PRO A 48 -3.86 9.92 -0.75
CA PRO A 48 -5.15 10.35 -0.22
C PRO A 48 -5.07 11.26 1.01
N GLN A 49 -3.97 11.18 1.77
CA GLN A 49 -3.82 11.93 3.03
C GLN A 49 -3.16 13.29 2.85
N CYS A 50 -2.09 13.38 2.05
CA CYS A 50 -1.31 14.62 1.90
C CYS A 50 -1.22 15.15 0.47
N ARG A 51 -1.85 14.49 -0.50
CA ARG A 51 -1.89 14.87 -1.93
C ARG A 51 -0.54 14.90 -2.65
N GLN A 52 0.56 14.50 -2.00
CA GLN A 52 1.84 14.32 -2.69
C GLN A 52 1.76 13.17 -3.69
N ASN A 53 2.35 13.37 -4.87
CA ASN A 53 2.40 12.36 -5.92
C ASN A 53 3.60 11.44 -5.73
N THR A 54 3.36 10.14 -5.87
CA THR A 54 4.42 9.12 -5.96
C THR A 54 4.50 8.62 -7.40
N PRO A 55 5.66 8.72 -8.08
CA PRO A 55 5.85 8.10 -9.39
C PRO A 55 5.64 6.59 -9.28
N THR A 56 4.84 6.02 -10.17
CA THR A 56 4.63 4.57 -10.19
C THR A 56 5.86 3.89 -10.83
N PRO A 57 6.51 2.92 -10.16
CA PRO A 57 7.65 2.21 -10.75
C PRO A 57 7.26 1.43 -12.02
N ARG A 58 8.23 1.04 -12.85
CA ARG A 58 7.98 0.28 -14.11
C ARG A 58 7.21 -1.03 -13.90
N GLY A 59 7.37 -1.69 -12.74
CA GLY A 59 6.62 -2.89 -12.37
C GLY A 59 5.29 -2.62 -11.67
N GLY A 60 4.80 -1.37 -11.71
CA GLY A 60 3.55 -0.94 -11.09
C GLY A 60 3.62 -0.81 -9.57
N VAL A 61 2.45 -0.68 -8.96
CA VAL A 61 2.24 -0.54 -7.51
C VAL A 61 2.90 -1.66 -6.70
N ALA A 62 3.04 -2.87 -7.27
CA ALA A 62 3.67 -4.01 -6.61
C ALA A 62 5.16 -3.81 -6.32
N MET A 63 5.80 -2.85 -6.99
CA MET A 63 7.21 -2.50 -6.80
C MET A 63 7.42 -1.33 -5.83
N LEU A 64 6.35 -0.77 -5.25
CA LEU A 64 6.49 0.18 -4.15
C LEU A 64 7.00 -0.52 -2.90
N ASP A 65 7.76 0.20 -2.08
CA ASP A 65 8.23 -0.31 -0.80
C ASP A 65 7.07 -0.79 0.07
N LEU A 66 7.32 -1.85 0.83
CA LEU A 66 6.43 -2.23 1.92
C LEU A 66 6.69 -1.33 3.12
N ASP A 67 5.64 -1.01 3.85
CA ASP A 67 5.77 -0.63 5.25
C ASP A 67 6.24 -1.87 6.02
N LEU A 68 7.54 -1.95 6.28
CA LEU A 68 8.17 -3.13 6.86
C LEU A 68 7.60 -3.47 8.24
N ALA A 69 7.36 -2.46 9.09
CA ALA A 69 6.81 -2.67 10.42
C ALA A 69 5.39 -3.25 10.33
N THR A 70 4.54 -2.67 9.49
CA THR A 70 3.17 -3.16 9.27
C THR A 70 3.18 -4.55 8.65
N PHE A 71 4.03 -4.81 7.66
CA PHE A 71 4.15 -6.11 7.01
C PHE A 71 4.57 -7.21 7.99
N LEU A 72 5.57 -6.94 8.83
CA LEU A 72 6.03 -7.90 9.84
C LEU A 72 4.96 -8.18 10.90
N ALA A 73 4.17 -7.16 11.30
CA ALA A 73 3.03 -7.37 12.17
C ALA A 73 1.98 -8.30 11.54
N VAL A 74 1.62 -8.09 10.26
CA VAL A 74 0.70 -8.98 9.53
C VAL A 74 1.25 -10.40 9.40
N LYS A 75 2.56 -10.54 9.17
CA LYS A 75 3.24 -11.83 9.13
C LYS A 75 3.14 -12.55 10.48
N ALA A 76 3.49 -11.88 11.57
CA ALA A 76 3.44 -12.46 12.92
C ALA A 76 2.03 -12.90 13.31
N ASP A 77 1.01 -12.10 13.02
CA ASP A 77 -0.40 -12.43 13.30
C ASP A 77 -0.88 -13.69 12.54
N LYS A 78 -0.32 -13.98 11.35
CA LYS A 78 -0.65 -15.19 10.59
C LYS A 78 0.05 -16.45 11.12
N GLU A 79 1.30 -16.34 11.52
CA GLU A 79 2.07 -17.47 12.07
C GLU A 79 1.59 -17.85 13.48
N HIS A 80 1.04 -16.87 14.23
CA HIS A 80 0.46 -17.09 15.55
C HIS A 80 -0.92 -16.45 15.63
N PRO A 81 -1.98 -17.13 15.13
CA PRO A 81 -3.34 -16.65 15.26
C PRO A 81 -3.65 -16.48 16.74
N ARG A 82 -3.89 -15.25 17.18
CA ARG A 82 -4.29 -14.96 18.56
C ARG A 82 -5.64 -15.65 18.78
N VAL A 83 -5.64 -16.70 19.60
CA VAL A 83 -6.82 -17.49 20.00
C VAL A 83 -7.74 -16.67 20.89
#